data_AF-A0A3B0ACL7-F1
#
_entry.id   AF-A0A3B0ACL7-F1
#
_cell.length_a   1.000
_cell.length_b   1.000
_cell.length_c   1.000
_cell.angle_alpha   90.00
_cell.angle_beta   90.00
_cell.angle_gamma   90.00
#
_symmetry.space_group_name_H-M   'P 1'
#
loop_
_entity.id
_entity.type
_entity.pdbx_description
1 polymer ?
#
loop_
_entity_poly.entity_id
_entity_poly.type
_entity_poly.pdbx_seq_one_letter_code
_entity_poly.pdbx_strand_id
1 'polypeptide(L)'
;MRLARPAGLLLAAVGAVLWAVNMTVLQPLTEPLGPWSERFPGNNAYWARDLRFATIVAVVLGLLLAGRGDRWWSRTAVLLGGAWVAADLAVDRADPTGAGATVLLAAAGCAVVAAVATPLVRREMRAPAPGPDRPVLTGAACVAGVLTLVAATIESPTDREPELNPAAFTTGALLVVVAVAAALAAAPAATRARCWLAVGLGAAAVLGVGLLRTTAPGTRMLPQLALSAVLLTGVTLLAWDWPGGRPDWGRQGLAALAALVGPTAMMVVAALLTMTLRIGAPFTALAGNSPINSADSDILYSLVGVLAGLGMALLLANRLAFADAPVAGRPARPQP
;
A
#
# COMPACT_ATOMS: atom_id res chain seq x y z
N MET A 1 6.94 -19.61 5.96
CA MET A 1 6.93 -18.59 7.03
C MET A 1 5.62 -18.68 7.81
N ARG A 2 5.66 -19.16 9.06
CA ARG A 2 4.44 -19.30 9.89
C ARG A 2 3.82 -17.94 10.29
N LEU A 3 4.60 -16.86 10.23
CA LEU A 3 4.20 -15.53 10.69
C LEU A 3 3.49 -14.65 9.65
N ALA A 4 3.49 -15.01 8.36
CA ALA A 4 2.88 -14.18 7.31
C ALA A 4 1.38 -13.94 7.55
N ARG A 5 0.67 -14.99 8.00
CA ARG A 5 -0.77 -14.91 8.31
C ARG A 5 -1.09 -13.96 9.47
N PRO A 6 -0.57 -14.19 10.69
CA PRO A 6 -0.84 -13.28 11.80
C PRO A 6 -0.35 -11.85 11.52
N ALA A 7 0.78 -11.68 10.82
CA ALA A 7 1.25 -10.35 10.42
C ALA A 7 0.27 -9.66 9.46
N GLY A 8 -0.18 -10.35 8.41
CA GLY A 8 -1.16 -9.79 7.46
C GLY A 8 -2.47 -9.39 8.12
N LEU A 9 -3.01 -10.23 9.02
CA LEU A 9 -4.23 -9.91 9.77
C LEU A 9 -4.04 -8.74 10.73
N LEU A 10 -2.91 -8.66 11.43
CA LEU A 10 -2.59 -7.53 12.29
C LEU A 10 -2.49 -6.24 11.48
N LEU A 11 -1.79 -6.25 10.35
CA LEU A 11 -1.65 -5.08 9.47
C LEU A 11 -3.00 -4.64 8.89
N ALA A 12 -3.86 -5.60 8.54
CA ALA A 12 -5.23 -5.29 8.10
C ALA A 12 -6.06 -4.67 9.23
N ALA A 13 -5.96 -5.16 10.47
CA ALA A 13 -6.64 -4.56 11.62
C ALA A 13 -6.13 -3.13 11.90
N VAL A 14 -4.80 -2.91 11.86
CA VAL A 14 -4.22 -1.57 12.00
C VAL A 14 -4.70 -0.63 10.89
N GLY A 15 -4.77 -1.11 9.63
CA GLY A 15 -5.34 -0.36 8.52
C GLY A 15 -6.80 0.06 8.76
N ALA A 16 -7.62 -0.85 9.30
CA ALA A 16 -9.01 -0.55 9.65
C ALA A 16 -9.13 0.50 10.78
N VAL A 17 -8.26 0.44 11.79
CA VAL A 17 -8.21 1.44 12.87
C VAL A 17 -7.80 2.80 12.31
N LEU A 18 -6.75 2.86 11.48
CA LEU A 18 -6.33 4.13 10.86
C LEU A 18 -7.38 4.68 9.90
N TRP A 19 -8.08 3.83 9.15
CA TRP A 19 -9.24 4.24 8.36
C TRP A 19 -10.30 4.93 9.22
N ALA A 20 -10.65 4.35 10.38
CA ALA A 20 -11.63 4.95 11.29
C ALA A 20 -11.16 6.31 11.83
N VAL A 21 -9.88 6.43 12.23
CA VAL A 21 -9.30 7.71 12.66
C VAL A 21 -9.32 8.75 11.54
N ASN A 22 -8.92 8.36 10.33
CA ASN A 22 -8.93 9.25 9.17
C ASN A 22 -10.38 9.70 8.85
N MET A 23 -11.38 8.83 9.05
CA MET A 23 -12.80 9.13 8.84
C MET A 23 -13.39 10.08 9.89
N THR A 24 -13.12 9.86 11.18
CA THR A 24 -13.86 10.58 12.25
C THR A 24 -13.10 11.73 12.88
N VAL A 25 -11.79 11.82 12.64
CA VAL A 25 -10.92 12.86 13.17
C VAL A 25 -10.38 13.74 12.06
N LEU A 26 -9.83 13.16 10.99
CA LEU A 26 -9.15 13.95 9.96
C LEU A 26 -10.11 14.51 8.90
N GLN A 27 -11.07 13.70 8.44
CA GLN A 27 -12.03 14.11 7.43
C GLN A 27 -12.79 15.40 7.82
N PRO A 28 -13.38 15.52 9.03
CA PRO A 28 -14.16 16.72 9.39
C PRO A 28 -13.33 18.00 9.36
N LEU A 29 -12.00 17.89 9.50
CA LEU A 29 -11.12 19.03 9.46
C LEU A 29 -10.84 19.50 8.02
N THR A 30 -11.01 18.61 7.04
CA THR A 30 -10.78 18.86 5.60
C THR A 30 -12.03 19.21 4.80
N GLU A 31 -13.23 18.99 5.35
CA GLU A 31 -14.49 19.21 4.65
C GLU A 31 -14.86 20.69 4.52
N PRO A 32 -15.68 21.10 3.52
CA PRO A 32 -16.06 22.48 3.20
C PRO A 32 -16.61 23.37 4.34
N LEU A 33 -17.09 22.79 5.44
CA LEU A 33 -17.54 23.51 6.64
C LEU A 33 -16.55 23.42 7.81
N GLY A 34 -15.50 22.60 7.65
CA GLY A 34 -14.42 22.43 8.60
C GLY A 34 -13.53 23.67 8.70
N PRO A 35 -12.72 23.78 9.78
CA PRO A 35 -11.90 24.95 10.07
C PRO A 35 -10.87 25.30 9.00
N TRP A 36 -10.58 24.40 8.06
CA TRP A 36 -9.51 24.56 7.07
C TRP A 36 -9.99 24.76 5.62
N SER A 37 -11.28 24.61 5.34
CA SER A 37 -11.80 24.52 3.97
C SER A 37 -12.41 25.80 3.42
N GLU A 38 -13.11 26.60 4.22
CA GLU A 38 -13.80 27.81 3.76
C GLU A 38 -12.83 28.95 3.36
N ARG A 39 -11.56 28.85 3.75
CA ARG A 39 -10.56 29.91 3.50
C ARG A 39 -9.65 29.63 2.31
N PHE A 40 -9.58 28.40 1.80
CA PHE A 40 -8.60 28.01 0.78
C PHE A 40 -9.15 26.94 -0.19
N PRO A 41 -10.04 27.31 -1.14
CA PRO A 41 -10.32 26.45 -2.28
C PRO A 41 -9.04 26.33 -3.12
N GLY A 42 -8.30 25.25 -2.90
CA GLY A 42 -7.03 25.00 -3.56
C GLY A 42 -6.74 23.50 -3.66
N ASN A 43 -5.73 23.18 -4.46
CA ASN A 43 -5.30 21.81 -4.69
C ASN A 43 -5.08 21.04 -3.37
N ASN A 44 -5.40 19.74 -3.37
CA ASN A 44 -5.24 18.83 -2.24
C ASN A 44 -6.13 19.08 -1.01
N ALA A 45 -7.25 19.81 -1.13
CA ALA A 45 -8.18 20.02 -0.01
C ALA A 45 -8.68 18.70 0.63
N TYR A 46 -8.79 17.62 -0.14
CA TYR A 46 -9.26 16.30 0.31
C TYR A 46 -8.15 15.32 0.67
N TRP A 47 -7.07 15.79 1.30
CA TRP A 47 -5.95 14.91 1.66
C TRP A 47 -6.33 13.79 2.65
N ALA A 48 -7.31 14.02 3.54
CA ALA A 48 -7.80 13.00 4.47
C ALA A 48 -8.43 11.82 3.72
N ARG A 49 -9.19 12.09 2.65
CA ARG A 49 -9.78 11.09 1.75
C ARG A 49 -8.72 10.20 1.12
N ASP A 50 -7.59 10.77 0.69
CA ASP A 50 -6.48 9.97 0.13
C ASP A 50 -5.85 9.05 1.18
N LEU A 51 -5.69 9.51 2.42
CA LEU A 51 -5.21 8.68 3.52
C LEU A 51 -6.21 7.57 3.88
N ARG A 52 -7.53 7.84 3.88
CA ARG A 52 -8.57 6.80 4.05
C ARG A 52 -8.50 5.74 2.96
N PHE A 53 -8.41 6.15 1.70
CA PHE A 53 -8.33 5.20 0.60
C PHE A 53 -7.04 4.37 0.68
N ALA A 54 -5.91 4.98 1.01
CA ALA A 54 -4.65 4.28 1.21
C ALA A 54 -4.72 3.24 2.35
N THR A 55 -5.40 3.55 3.46
CA THR A 55 -5.58 2.58 4.56
C THR A 55 -6.54 1.45 4.18
N ILE A 56 -7.60 1.71 3.41
CA ILE A 56 -8.45 0.64 2.83
C ILE A 56 -7.61 -0.30 1.96
N VAL A 57 -6.74 0.25 1.09
CA VAL A 57 -5.84 -0.57 0.30
C VAL A 57 -4.89 -1.36 1.20
N ALA A 58 -4.35 -0.77 2.27
CA ALA A 58 -3.54 -1.50 3.25
C ALA A 58 -4.29 -2.68 3.89
N VAL A 59 -5.60 -2.56 4.16
CA VAL A 59 -6.45 -3.69 4.60
C VAL A 59 -6.45 -4.80 3.56
N VAL A 60 -6.70 -4.47 2.29
CA VAL A 60 -6.69 -5.44 1.18
C VAL A 60 -5.34 -6.14 1.09
N LEU A 61 -4.24 -5.39 1.08
CA LEU A 61 -2.88 -5.94 0.98
C LEU A 61 -2.51 -6.79 2.21
N GLY A 62 -2.95 -6.42 3.41
CA GLY A 62 -2.81 -7.22 4.62
C GLY A 62 -3.51 -8.58 4.51
N LEU A 63 -4.72 -8.61 3.92
CA LEU A 63 -5.44 -9.85 3.63
C LEU A 63 -4.77 -10.69 2.54
N LEU A 64 -4.21 -10.07 1.49
CA LEU A 64 -3.41 -10.77 0.47
C LEU A 64 -2.19 -11.44 1.11
N LEU A 65 -1.49 -10.73 1.99
CA LEU A 65 -0.36 -11.26 2.77
C LEU A 65 -0.82 -12.41 3.67
N ALA A 66 -1.97 -12.26 4.33
CA ALA A 66 -2.52 -13.29 5.21
C ALA A 66 -2.83 -14.60 4.48
N GLY A 67 -3.37 -14.48 3.27
CA GLY A 67 -3.65 -15.57 2.35
C GLY A 67 -2.45 -16.04 1.54
N ARG A 68 -1.26 -15.45 1.73
CA ARG A 68 -0.03 -15.79 0.99
C ARG A 68 -0.21 -15.70 -0.54
N GLY A 69 -1.09 -14.81 -1.01
CA GLY A 69 -1.44 -14.64 -2.42
C GLY A 69 -2.40 -15.70 -2.98
N ASP A 70 -2.98 -16.58 -2.16
CA ASP A 70 -3.98 -17.56 -2.60
C ASP A 70 -5.15 -16.88 -3.34
N ARG A 71 -5.68 -17.54 -4.37
CA ARG A 71 -6.71 -16.97 -5.25
C ARG A 71 -8.02 -16.67 -4.52
N TRP A 72 -8.41 -17.48 -3.55
CA TRP A 72 -9.64 -17.25 -2.78
C TRP A 72 -9.50 -16.09 -1.82
N TRP A 73 -8.38 -16.02 -1.11
CA TRP A 73 -8.05 -14.84 -0.30
C TRP A 73 -7.99 -13.59 -1.17
N SER A 74 -7.33 -13.66 -2.32
CA SER A 74 -7.15 -12.50 -3.20
C SER A 74 -8.46 -11.97 -3.74
N ARG A 75 -9.33 -12.85 -4.23
CA ARG A 75 -10.68 -12.46 -4.67
C ARG A 75 -11.49 -11.85 -3.54
N THR A 76 -11.48 -12.49 -2.37
CA THR A 76 -12.27 -12.03 -1.23
C THR A 76 -11.76 -10.69 -0.70
N ALA A 77 -10.44 -10.49 -0.65
CA ALA A 77 -9.83 -9.24 -0.24
C ALA A 77 -10.17 -8.09 -1.21
N VAL A 78 -10.12 -8.33 -2.53
CA VAL A 78 -10.47 -7.31 -3.53
C VAL A 78 -11.97 -6.97 -3.47
N LEU A 79 -12.85 -7.97 -3.37
CA LEU A 79 -14.28 -7.74 -3.21
C LEU A 79 -14.60 -6.97 -1.93
N LEU A 80 -13.94 -7.34 -0.83
CA LEU A 80 -14.05 -6.61 0.44
C LEU A 80 -13.57 -5.17 0.28
N GLY A 81 -12.44 -4.93 -0.38
CA GLY A 81 -11.93 -3.58 -0.65
C GLY A 81 -12.94 -2.72 -1.43
N GLY A 82 -13.54 -3.28 -2.49
CA GLY A 82 -14.59 -2.59 -3.24
C GLY A 82 -15.83 -2.26 -2.39
N ALA A 83 -16.29 -3.22 -1.58
CA ALA A 83 -17.39 -2.98 -0.63
C ALA A 83 -17.02 -1.96 0.45
N TRP A 84 -15.76 -1.94 0.90
CA TRP A 84 -15.25 -0.99 1.89
C TRP A 84 -15.18 0.42 1.32
N VAL A 85 -14.80 0.61 0.06
CA VAL A 85 -14.86 1.93 -0.62
C VAL A 85 -16.31 2.41 -0.71
N ALA A 86 -17.27 1.55 -1.00
CA ALA A 86 -18.69 1.93 -0.97
C ALA A 86 -19.16 2.32 0.45
N ALA A 87 -18.72 1.56 1.47
CA ALA A 87 -18.99 1.88 2.87
C ALA A 87 -18.30 3.19 3.30
N ASP A 88 -17.08 3.46 2.83
CA ASP A 88 -16.36 4.71 3.08
C ASP A 88 -17.21 5.90 2.64
N LEU A 89 -17.71 5.88 1.41
CA LEU A 89 -18.58 6.96 0.89
C LEU A 89 -19.89 7.11 1.67
N ALA A 90 -20.50 6.01 2.08
CA ALA A 90 -21.73 6.05 2.85
C ALA A 90 -21.52 6.60 4.28
N VAL A 91 -20.40 6.23 4.90
CA VAL A 91 -20.00 6.71 6.23
C VAL A 91 -19.56 8.17 6.16
N ASP A 92 -18.80 8.56 5.13
CA ASP A 92 -18.40 9.94 4.85
C ASP A 92 -19.63 10.85 4.79
N ARG A 93 -20.66 10.42 4.07
CA ARG A 93 -21.93 11.16 3.95
C ARG A 93 -22.70 11.29 5.28
N ALA A 94 -22.47 10.37 6.22
CA ALA A 94 -23.08 10.44 7.55
C ALA A 94 -22.31 11.36 8.51
N ASP A 95 -21.12 11.81 8.11
CA ASP A 95 -20.20 12.69 8.86
C ASP A 95 -20.08 12.34 10.36
N PRO A 96 -19.67 11.10 10.70
CA PRO A 96 -19.53 10.70 12.08
C PRO A 96 -18.28 11.34 12.70
N THR A 97 -18.45 12.04 13.81
CA THR A 97 -17.33 12.71 14.51
C THR A 97 -17.16 12.23 15.94
N GLY A 98 -15.93 12.37 16.45
CA GLY A 98 -15.59 12.15 17.85
C GLY A 98 -15.22 10.70 18.23
N ALA A 99 -14.71 10.54 19.45
CA ALA A 99 -14.07 9.30 19.90
C ALA A 99 -15.01 8.07 19.89
N GLY A 100 -16.28 8.26 20.22
CA GLY A 100 -17.27 7.17 20.21
C GLY A 100 -17.45 6.58 18.81
N ALA A 101 -17.59 7.44 17.80
CA ALA A 101 -17.66 7.02 16.41
C ALA A 101 -16.36 6.32 15.97
N THR A 102 -15.20 6.86 16.34
CA THR A 102 -13.90 6.25 16.02
C THR A 102 -13.81 4.82 16.55
N VAL A 103 -14.17 4.61 17.82
CA VAL A 103 -14.11 3.28 18.45
C VAL A 103 -15.09 2.32 17.79
N LEU A 104 -16.31 2.75 17.51
CA LEU A 104 -17.32 1.92 16.86
C LEU A 104 -16.89 1.52 15.44
N LEU A 105 -16.41 2.45 14.63
CA LEU A 105 -15.94 2.17 13.27
C LEU A 105 -14.68 1.31 13.27
N ALA A 106 -13.73 1.54 14.17
CA ALA A 106 -12.55 0.71 14.32
C ALA A 106 -12.91 -0.73 14.72
N ALA A 107 -13.81 -0.90 15.69
CA ALA A 107 -14.30 -2.21 16.13
C ALA A 107 -15.06 -2.92 15.00
N ALA A 108 -15.93 -2.21 14.28
CA ALA A 108 -16.68 -2.75 13.14
C ALA A 108 -15.74 -3.17 12.01
N GLY A 109 -14.77 -2.35 11.62
CA GLY A 109 -13.78 -2.68 10.61
C GLY A 109 -12.95 -3.91 10.98
N CYS A 110 -12.46 -3.99 12.23
CA CYS A 110 -11.77 -5.17 12.74
C CYS A 110 -12.66 -6.42 12.75
N ALA A 111 -13.94 -6.28 13.13
CA ALA A 111 -14.90 -7.37 13.11
C ALA A 111 -15.14 -7.89 11.68
N VAL A 112 -15.23 -7.00 10.69
CA VAL A 112 -15.35 -7.37 9.27
C VAL A 112 -14.11 -8.13 8.79
N VAL A 113 -12.90 -7.65 9.11
CA VAL A 113 -11.64 -8.37 8.81
C VAL A 113 -11.64 -9.76 9.42
N ALA A 114 -12.04 -9.90 10.69
CA ALA A 114 -12.10 -11.18 11.38
C ALA A 114 -13.18 -12.11 10.80
N ALA A 115 -14.36 -11.58 10.46
CA ALA A 115 -15.46 -12.32 9.86
C ALA A 115 -15.09 -12.89 8.49
N VAL A 116 -14.32 -12.14 7.70
CA VAL A 116 -13.80 -12.59 6.39
C VAL A 116 -12.66 -13.60 6.57
N ALA A 117 -11.71 -13.34 7.46
CA ALA A 117 -10.54 -14.20 7.66
C ALA A 117 -10.90 -15.56 8.24
N THR A 118 -11.84 -15.63 9.19
CA THR A 118 -12.19 -16.86 9.91
C THR A 118 -12.59 -18.03 8.99
N PRO A 119 -13.55 -17.90 8.06
CA PRO A 119 -13.92 -18.99 7.14
C PRO A 119 -12.78 -19.36 6.18
N LEU A 120 -11.98 -18.39 5.73
CA LEU A 120 -10.83 -18.64 4.85
C LEU A 120 -9.75 -19.47 5.56
N VAL A 121 -9.43 -19.12 6.80
CA VAL A 121 -8.49 -19.88 7.65
C VAL A 121 -9.01 -21.29 7.91
N ARG A 122 -10.30 -21.44 8.24
CA ARG A 122 -10.92 -22.76 8.46
C ARG A 122 -10.86 -23.63 7.20
N ARG A 123 -11.01 -23.05 6.02
CA ARG A 123 -10.90 -23.76 4.74
C ARG A 123 -9.48 -24.28 4.51
N GLU A 124 -8.47 -23.46 4.77
CA GLU A 124 -7.06 -23.85 4.64
C GLU A 124 -6.64 -24.91 5.66
N MET A 125 -7.27 -24.98 6.83
CA MET A 125 -7.02 -26.08 7.78
C MET A 125 -7.49 -27.44 7.26
N ARG A 126 -8.40 -27.47 6.28
CA ARG A 126 -8.98 -28.71 5.72
C ARG A 126 -8.26 -29.22 4.47
N ALA A 127 -7.43 -28.40 3.83
CA ALA A 127 -6.75 -28.73 2.59
C ALA A 127 -5.27 -28.38 2.69
N PRO A 128 -4.35 -29.17 2.11
CA PRO A 128 -2.94 -28.79 2.03
C PRO A 128 -2.82 -27.41 1.39
N ALA A 129 -2.22 -26.46 2.11
CA ALA A 129 -2.07 -25.10 1.59
C ALA A 129 -1.07 -25.10 0.43
N PRO A 130 -1.42 -24.54 -0.74
CA PRO A 130 -0.45 -24.32 -1.79
C PRO A 130 0.70 -23.42 -1.30
N GLY A 131 1.84 -23.51 -1.96
CA GLY A 131 2.95 -22.58 -1.73
C GLY A 131 2.52 -21.12 -1.94
N PRO A 132 3.28 -20.14 -1.43
CA PRO A 132 2.95 -18.72 -1.61
C PRO A 132 2.92 -18.36 -3.11
N ASP A 133 1.92 -17.60 -3.54
CA ASP A 133 1.89 -16.99 -4.88
C ASP A 133 2.83 -15.78 -4.88
N ARG A 134 4.10 -16.04 -5.24
CA ARG A 134 5.19 -15.05 -5.19
C ARG A 134 4.90 -13.84 -6.09
N PRO A 135 4.41 -13.99 -7.34
CA PRO A 135 3.99 -12.85 -8.15
C PRO A 135 2.95 -11.95 -7.47
N VAL A 136 1.88 -12.52 -6.89
CA VAL A 136 0.83 -11.73 -6.21
C VAL A 136 1.40 -10.98 -5.01
N LEU A 137 2.21 -11.64 -4.17
CA LEU A 137 2.83 -11.00 -3.01
C LEU A 137 3.86 -9.93 -3.41
N THR A 138 4.61 -10.14 -4.48
CA THR A 138 5.53 -9.13 -5.03
C THR A 138 4.75 -7.93 -5.57
N GLY A 139 3.63 -8.17 -6.26
CA GLY A 139 2.74 -7.11 -6.71
C GLY A 139 2.13 -6.32 -5.56
N ALA A 140 1.66 -7.00 -4.51
CA ALA A 140 1.20 -6.36 -3.28
C ALA A 140 2.29 -5.48 -2.65
N ALA A 141 3.55 -5.95 -2.63
CA ALA A 141 4.68 -5.16 -2.15
C ALA A 141 4.95 -3.91 -3.00
N CYS A 142 4.83 -4.02 -4.33
CA CYS A 142 4.97 -2.87 -5.24
C CYS A 142 3.87 -1.84 -5.03
N VAL A 143 2.61 -2.29 -4.90
CA VAL A 143 1.45 -1.41 -4.64
C VAL A 143 1.61 -0.68 -3.32
N ALA A 144 1.92 -1.41 -2.24
CA ALA A 144 2.20 -0.80 -0.94
C ALA A 144 3.36 0.19 -1.04
N GLY A 145 4.43 -0.17 -1.75
CA GLY A 145 5.60 0.68 -1.85
C GLY A 145 5.37 1.98 -2.61
N VAL A 146 4.60 1.96 -3.69
CA VAL A 146 4.22 3.19 -4.41
C VAL A 146 3.23 4.02 -3.59
N LEU A 147 2.27 3.38 -2.90
CA LEU A 147 1.38 4.09 -1.98
C LEU A 147 2.12 4.74 -0.80
N THR A 148 3.22 4.16 -0.33
CA THR A 148 4.10 4.82 0.65
C THR A 148 4.59 6.16 0.12
N LEU A 149 5.00 6.22 -1.16
CA LEU A 149 5.46 7.47 -1.78
C LEU A 149 4.32 8.48 -1.81
N VAL A 150 3.14 8.08 -2.27
CA VAL A 150 1.94 8.94 -2.28
C VAL A 150 1.66 9.47 -0.88
N ALA A 151 1.52 8.59 0.12
CA ALA A 151 1.24 9.00 1.50
C ALA A 151 2.31 9.97 2.03
N ALA A 152 3.59 9.72 1.74
CA ALA A 152 4.68 10.58 2.18
C ALA A 152 4.67 11.97 1.51
N THR A 153 4.14 12.08 0.29
CA THR A 153 4.08 13.33 -0.48
C THR A 153 2.71 13.97 -0.53
N ILE A 154 1.71 13.45 0.18
CA ILE A 154 0.41 14.13 0.30
C ILE A 154 0.63 15.50 0.94
N GLU A 155 0.08 16.51 0.29
CA GLU A 155 0.12 17.91 0.70
C GLU A 155 -1.29 18.34 1.06
N SER A 156 -1.38 19.44 1.78
CA SER A 156 -2.62 20.17 2.00
C SER A 156 -2.52 21.53 1.31
N PRO A 157 -3.62 22.28 1.14
CA PRO A 157 -3.56 23.59 0.50
C PRO A 157 -2.60 24.58 1.18
N THR A 158 -2.37 24.43 2.49
CA THR A 158 -1.53 25.35 3.26
C THR A 158 -0.25 24.73 3.83
N ASP A 159 -0.13 23.40 3.86
CA ASP A 159 0.92 22.63 4.54
C ASP A 159 1.16 23.05 6.02
N ARG A 160 0.13 23.61 6.66
CA ARG A 160 0.18 24.09 8.06
C ARG A 160 -0.66 23.25 9.02
N GLU A 161 -1.43 22.31 8.51
CA GLU A 161 -2.33 21.43 9.22
C GLU A 161 -1.48 20.48 10.10
N PRO A 162 -1.50 20.64 11.44
CA PRO A 162 -0.61 19.91 12.32
C PRO A 162 -0.86 18.38 12.31
N GLU A 163 -2.05 17.95 11.91
CA GLU A 163 -2.49 16.57 11.83
C GLU A 163 -2.02 15.87 10.55
N LEU A 164 -1.73 16.61 9.47
CA LEU A 164 -1.36 16.03 8.19
C LEU A 164 -0.05 15.24 8.31
N ASN A 165 1.00 15.85 8.87
CA ASN A 165 2.32 15.22 8.99
C ASN A 165 2.31 13.89 9.76
N PRO A 166 1.75 13.80 10.99
CA PRO A 166 1.68 12.54 11.70
C PRO A 166 0.80 11.52 10.98
N ALA A 167 -0.35 11.90 10.42
CA ALA A 167 -1.23 10.97 9.70
C ALA A 167 -0.58 10.39 8.43
N ALA A 168 0.07 11.23 7.64
CA ALA A 168 0.84 10.84 6.46
C ALA A 168 2.00 9.92 6.84
N PHE A 169 2.74 10.25 7.90
CA PHE A 169 3.84 9.42 8.40
C PHE A 169 3.34 8.05 8.87
N THR A 170 2.30 7.98 9.70
CA THR A 170 1.77 6.72 10.23
C THR A 170 1.21 5.84 9.11
N THR A 171 0.49 6.43 8.14
CA THR A 171 -0.01 5.70 6.97
C THR A 171 1.14 5.20 6.09
N GLY A 172 2.12 6.06 5.80
CA GLY A 172 3.32 5.70 5.05
C GLY A 172 4.12 4.58 5.72
N ALA A 173 4.31 4.64 7.04
CA ALA A 173 5.00 3.61 7.82
C ALA A 173 4.24 2.27 7.81
N LEU A 174 2.91 2.28 7.95
CA LEU A 174 2.10 1.06 7.79
C LEU A 174 2.33 0.43 6.42
N LEU A 175 2.28 1.23 5.35
CA LEU A 175 2.50 0.77 3.98
C LEU A 175 3.93 0.25 3.75
N VAL A 176 4.95 0.84 4.38
CA VAL A 176 6.32 0.29 4.38
C VAL A 176 6.34 -1.11 5.00
N VAL A 177 5.72 -1.28 6.17
CA VAL A 177 5.68 -2.59 6.84
C VAL A 177 4.94 -3.62 5.98
N VAL A 178 3.82 -3.24 5.35
CA VAL A 178 3.10 -4.09 4.39
C VAL A 178 3.99 -4.47 3.21
N ALA A 179 4.69 -3.50 2.61
CA ALA A 179 5.57 -3.72 1.46
C ALA A 179 6.69 -4.71 1.78
N VAL A 180 7.40 -4.48 2.89
CA VAL A 180 8.51 -5.33 3.35
C VAL A 180 8.02 -6.73 3.72
N ALA A 181 6.90 -6.83 4.44
CA ALA A 181 6.34 -8.12 4.84
C ALA A 181 5.85 -8.94 3.64
N ALA A 182 5.22 -8.30 2.65
CA ALA A 182 4.80 -8.93 1.40
C ALA A 182 6.01 -9.38 0.56
N ALA A 183 7.03 -8.54 0.41
CA ALA A 183 8.25 -8.90 -0.32
C ALA A 183 9.00 -10.06 0.35
N LEU A 184 9.12 -10.05 1.68
CA LEU A 184 9.74 -11.14 2.42
C LEU A 184 8.90 -12.43 2.35
N ALA A 185 7.57 -12.33 2.34
CA ALA A 185 6.69 -13.49 2.16
C ALA A 185 6.74 -14.07 0.73
N ALA A 186 7.07 -13.25 -0.27
CA ALA A 186 7.31 -13.65 -1.65
C ALA A 186 8.69 -14.32 -1.85
N ALA A 187 9.60 -14.20 -0.88
CA ALA A 187 10.92 -14.82 -0.95
C ALA A 187 10.82 -16.36 -1.08
N PRO A 188 11.71 -17.02 -1.86
CA PRO A 188 11.74 -18.47 -1.99
C PRO A 188 12.11 -19.16 -0.67
N ALA A 189 12.94 -18.50 0.15
CA ALA A 189 13.34 -18.98 1.46
C ALA A 189 13.56 -17.80 2.43
N ALA A 190 13.08 -17.96 3.66
CA ALA A 190 13.34 -17.01 4.75
C ALA A 190 14.71 -17.30 5.38
N THR A 191 15.76 -16.74 4.80
CA THR A 191 17.12 -16.82 5.37
C THR A 191 17.34 -15.70 6.38
N ARG A 192 18.24 -15.91 7.35
CA ARG A 192 18.61 -14.88 8.34
C ARG A 192 19.09 -13.58 7.66
N ALA A 193 19.81 -13.69 6.54
CA ALA A 193 20.25 -12.56 5.74
C ALA A 193 19.06 -11.75 5.19
N ARG A 194 18.03 -12.41 4.65
CA ARG A 194 16.82 -11.71 4.15
C ARG A 194 16.01 -11.08 5.28
N CYS A 195 15.95 -11.71 6.46
CA CYS A 195 15.31 -11.11 7.62
C CYS A 195 16.02 -9.82 8.06
N TRP A 196 17.35 -9.84 8.16
CA TRP A 196 18.12 -8.63 8.48
C TRP A 196 18.01 -7.55 7.41
N LEU A 197 18.05 -7.94 6.13
CA LEU A 197 17.82 -7.02 5.02
C LEU A 197 16.43 -6.38 5.10
N ALA A 198 15.40 -7.15 5.42
CA ALA A 198 14.04 -6.64 5.59
C ALA A 198 13.94 -5.63 6.74
N VAL A 199 14.60 -5.90 7.87
CA VAL A 199 14.67 -4.95 9.00
C VAL A 199 15.39 -3.67 8.59
N GLY A 200 16.56 -3.77 7.95
CA GLY A 200 17.33 -2.61 7.50
C GLY A 200 16.58 -1.78 6.46
N LEU A 201 15.94 -2.44 5.49
CA LEU A 201 15.10 -1.81 4.48
C LEU A 201 13.90 -1.08 5.12
N GLY A 202 13.20 -1.75 6.04
CA GLY A 202 12.06 -1.16 6.74
C GLY A 202 12.46 0.08 7.54
N ALA A 203 13.56 0.02 8.28
CA ALA A 203 14.09 1.16 9.03
C ALA A 203 14.48 2.32 8.10
N ALA A 204 15.24 2.04 7.03
CA ALA A 204 15.66 3.06 6.07
C ALA A 204 14.46 3.72 5.37
N ALA A 205 13.44 2.94 4.98
CA ALA A 205 12.24 3.45 4.35
C ALA A 205 11.38 4.30 5.30
N VAL A 206 11.18 3.87 6.56
CA VAL A 206 10.46 4.67 7.56
C VAL A 206 11.18 6.00 7.83
N LEU A 207 12.51 5.98 7.94
CA LEU A 207 13.31 7.20 8.04
C LEU A 207 13.17 8.08 6.80
N GLY A 208 13.12 7.48 5.60
CA GLY A 208 12.88 8.20 4.35
C GLY A 208 11.49 8.86 4.29
N VAL A 209 10.44 8.19 4.79
CA VAL A 209 9.11 8.80 4.97
C VAL A 209 9.19 9.98 5.93
N GLY A 210 9.87 9.82 7.08
CA GLY A 210 10.10 10.90 8.03
C GLY A 210 10.82 12.10 7.41
N LEU A 211 11.89 11.85 6.64
CA LEU A 211 12.63 12.88 5.92
C LEU A 211 11.75 13.63 4.92
N LEU A 212 10.90 12.93 4.16
CA LEU A 212 9.96 13.59 3.25
C LEU A 212 8.99 14.51 3.99
N ARG A 213 8.49 14.08 5.15
CA ARG A 213 7.57 14.87 5.96
C ARG A 213 8.22 16.09 6.62
N THR A 214 9.52 16.04 6.90
CA THR A 214 10.27 17.20 7.41
C THR A 214 10.85 18.09 6.31
N THR A 215 10.82 17.63 5.05
CA THR A 215 11.25 18.40 3.89
C THR A 215 10.11 19.26 3.36
N ALA A 216 10.43 20.50 2.96
CA ALA A 216 9.46 21.40 2.35
C ALA A 216 8.88 20.81 1.06
N PRO A 217 7.55 20.90 0.81
CA PRO A 217 6.85 20.40 -0.38
C PRO A 217 7.63 20.50 -1.70
N GLY A 218 8.03 21.72 -2.07
CA GLY A 218 8.69 22.00 -3.35
C GLY A 218 10.08 21.38 -3.55
N THR A 219 10.69 20.81 -2.50
CA THR A 219 12.01 20.16 -2.57
C THR A 219 11.97 18.65 -2.33
N ARG A 220 10.76 18.05 -2.25
CA ARG A 220 10.57 16.62 -1.97
C ARG A 220 10.95 15.67 -3.11
N MET A 221 11.12 16.16 -4.34
CA MET A 221 11.35 15.31 -5.52
C MET A 221 12.57 14.38 -5.35
N LEU A 222 13.72 14.92 -4.95
CA LEU A 222 14.94 14.11 -4.75
C LEU A 222 14.79 13.06 -3.64
N PRO A 223 14.36 13.40 -2.40
CA PRO A 223 14.15 12.38 -1.37
C PRO A 223 13.04 11.38 -1.74
N GLN A 224 12.04 11.78 -2.53
CA GLN A 224 11.00 10.87 -3.03
C GLN A 224 11.58 9.84 -4.00
N LEU A 225 12.39 10.27 -4.97
CA LEU A 225 13.09 9.38 -5.89
C LEU A 225 14.05 8.43 -5.14
N ALA A 226 14.76 8.94 -4.13
CA ALA A 226 15.62 8.13 -3.29
C ALA A 226 14.83 7.07 -2.50
N LEU A 227 13.73 7.46 -1.86
CA LEU A 227 12.85 6.53 -1.14
C LEU A 227 12.27 5.47 -2.09
N SER A 228 11.83 5.88 -3.28
CA SER A 228 11.34 4.99 -4.33
C SER A 228 12.37 3.93 -4.72
N ALA A 229 13.59 4.38 -5.02
CA ALA A 229 14.69 3.50 -5.39
C ALA A 229 15.03 2.53 -4.26
N VAL A 230 15.17 3.01 -3.02
CA VAL A 230 15.47 2.17 -1.85
C VAL A 230 14.37 1.11 -1.66
N LEU A 231 13.11 1.54 -1.64
CA LEU A 231 11.99 0.67 -1.30
C LEU A 231 11.77 -0.40 -2.35
N LEU A 232 11.64 -0.04 -3.63
CA LEU A 232 11.32 -0.99 -4.68
C LEU A 232 12.52 -1.87 -5.09
N THR A 233 13.76 -1.35 -5.03
CA THR A 233 14.94 -2.22 -5.16
C THR A 233 15.05 -3.16 -3.97
N GLY A 234 14.72 -2.70 -2.77
CA GLY A 234 14.62 -3.55 -1.59
C GLY A 234 13.59 -4.67 -1.77
N VAL A 235 12.43 -4.37 -2.35
CA VAL A 235 11.41 -5.37 -2.70
C VAL A 235 11.97 -6.42 -3.65
N THR A 236 12.69 -6.05 -4.72
CA THR A 236 13.28 -7.03 -5.64
C THR A 236 14.39 -7.84 -4.99
N LEU A 237 15.24 -7.23 -4.17
CA LEU A 237 16.27 -7.95 -3.41
C LEU A 237 15.66 -8.99 -2.45
N LEU A 238 14.53 -8.67 -1.82
CA LEU A 238 13.83 -9.55 -0.89
C LEU A 238 12.99 -10.63 -1.56
N ALA A 239 12.32 -10.33 -2.69
CA ALA A 239 11.34 -11.23 -3.31
C ALA A 239 11.98 -12.18 -4.35
N TRP A 240 12.97 -11.70 -5.11
CA TRP A 240 13.56 -12.46 -6.21
C TRP A 240 14.47 -13.59 -5.73
N ASP A 241 14.78 -14.51 -6.65
CA ASP A 241 15.66 -15.64 -6.39
C ASP A 241 17.13 -15.22 -6.29
N TRP A 242 17.88 -15.89 -5.41
CA TRP A 242 19.33 -15.71 -5.24
C TRP A 242 20.03 -17.00 -5.68
N PRO A 243 20.20 -17.24 -7.00
CA PRO A 243 20.89 -18.43 -7.48
C PRO A 243 22.32 -18.45 -6.92
N GLY A 244 22.71 -19.56 -6.27
CA GLY A 244 24.01 -19.66 -5.58
C GLY A 244 24.12 -18.86 -4.28
N GLY A 245 23.00 -18.39 -3.71
CA GLY A 245 22.96 -17.69 -2.43
C GLY A 245 23.34 -16.20 -2.49
N ARG A 246 23.50 -15.63 -3.69
CA ARG A 246 23.81 -14.22 -3.91
C ARG A 246 22.81 -13.57 -4.88
N PRO A 247 22.56 -12.26 -4.78
CA PRO A 247 21.77 -11.53 -5.77
C PRO A 247 22.45 -11.53 -7.14
N ASP A 248 21.68 -11.69 -8.21
CA ASP A 248 22.15 -11.39 -9.57
C ASP A 248 22.23 -9.87 -9.76
N TRP A 249 23.43 -9.31 -9.60
CA TRP A 249 23.64 -7.86 -9.61
C TRP A 249 23.28 -7.20 -10.95
N GLY A 250 23.35 -7.93 -12.07
CA GLY A 250 22.95 -7.38 -13.37
C GLY A 250 21.45 -7.11 -13.40
N ARG A 251 20.65 -8.10 -12.99
CA ARG A 251 19.19 -7.96 -12.89
C ARG A 251 18.78 -6.95 -11.82
N GLN A 252 19.47 -6.92 -10.68
CA GLN A 252 19.20 -5.96 -9.62
C GLN A 252 19.56 -4.52 -10.03
N GLY A 253 20.59 -4.32 -10.85
CA GLY A 253 20.91 -3.02 -11.44
C GLY A 253 19.80 -2.49 -12.34
N LEU A 254 19.23 -3.35 -13.20
CA LEU A 254 18.07 -3.01 -14.03
C LEU A 254 16.82 -2.74 -13.20
N ALA A 255 16.57 -3.56 -12.17
CA ALA A 255 15.47 -3.35 -11.23
C ALA A 255 15.62 -2.02 -10.49
N ALA A 256 16.84 -1.66 -10.07
CA ALA A 256 17.11 -0.39 -9.41
C ALA A 256 16.86 0.81 -10.33
N LEU A 257 17.26 0.72 -11.60
CA LEU A 257 16.94 1.74 -12.60
C LEU A 257 15.42 1.88 -12.81
N ALA A 258 14.71 0.76 -12.91
CA ALA A 258 13.26 0.73 -13.01
C ALA A 258 12.57 1.28 -11.74
N ALA A 259 13.10 0.97 -10.55
CA ALA A 259 12.61 1.48 -9.27
C ALA A 259 12.83 2.98 -9.09
N LEU A 260 13.90 3.52 -9.67
CA LEU A 260 14.23 4.94 -9.62
C LEU A 260 13.28 5.79 -10.48
N VAL A 261 13.02 5.36 -11.72
CA VAL A 261 12.27 6.17 -12.71
C VAL A 261 10.82 5.72 -12.87
N GLY A 262 10.58 4.41 -12.75
CA GLY A 262 9.30 3.78 -13.06
C GLY A 262 8.13 4.32 -12.25
N PRO A 263 8.20 4.43 -10.91
CA PRO A 263 7.07 4.89 -10.11
C PRO A 263 6.61 6.29 -10.48
N THR A 264 7.55 7.22 -10.67
CA THR A 264 7.23 8.60 -11.09
C THR A 264 6.58 8.62 -12.47
N ALA A 265 7.16 7.90 -13.45
CA ALA A 265 6.58 7.81 -14.79
C ALA A 265 5.17 7.21 -14.77
N MET A 266 4.97 6.13 -14.01
CA MET A 266 3.67 5.45 -13.88
C MET A 266 2.64 6.32 -13.14
N MET A 267 3.05 7.07 -12.11
CA MET A 267 2.16 8.02 -11.42
C MET A 267 1.72 9.15 -12.36
N VAL A 268 2.61 9.69 -13.20
CA VAL A 268 2.24 10.70 -14.20
C VAL A 268 1.22 10.14 -15.19
N VAL A 269 1.47 8.95 -15.74
CA VAL A 269 0.53 8.30 -16.67
C VAL A 269 -0.82 8.04 -16.00
N ALA A 270 -0.82 7.50 -14.79
CA ALA A 270 -2.05 7.22 -14.05
C ALA A 270 -2.81 8.50 -13.67
N ALA A 271 -2.12 9.58 -13.30
CA ALA A 271 -2.73 10.88 -13.03
C ALA A 271 -3.39 11.47 -14.27
N LEU A 272 -2.71 11.45 -15.43
CA LEU A 272 -3.28 11.90 -16.69
C LEU A 272 -4.54 11.09 -17.07
N LEU A 273 -4.51 9.78 -16.85
CA LEU A 273 -5.66 8.91 -17.09
C LEU A 273 -6.83 9.25 -16.17
N THR A 274 -6.61 9.39 -14.86
CA THR A 274 -7.68 9.70 -13.89
C THR A 274 -8.26 11.10 -14.10
N MET A 275 -7.44 12.08 -14.49
CA MET A 275 -7.87 13.42 -14.90
C MET A 275 -8.75 13.37 -16.15
N THR A 276 -8.31 12.65 -17.19
CA THR A 276 -9.04 12.53 -18.46
C THR A 276 -10.39 11.85 -18.29
N LEU A 277 -10.42 10.78 -17.49
CA LEU A 277 -11.65 10.03 -17.18
C LEU A 277 -12.50 10.70 -16.08
N ARG A 278 -12.01 11.80 -15.48
CA ARG A 278 -12.67 12.54 -14.40
C ARG A 278 -13.13 11.64 -13.24
N ILE A 279 -12.28 10.70 -12.82
CA ILE A 279 -12.67 9.68 -11.86
C ILE A 279 -12.98 10.28 -10.48
N GLY A 280 -12.26 11.33 -10.03
CA GLY A 280 -12.48 11.90 -8.69
C GLY A 280 -13.83 12.58 -8.53
N ALA A 281 -14.32 13.28 -9.56
CA ALA A 281 -15.56 14.07 -9.48
C ALA A 281 -16.80 13.24 -9.06
N PRO A 282 -17.05 12.04 -9.62
CA PRO A 282 -18.08 11.14 -9.12
C PRO A 282 -17.92 10.74 -7.64
N PHE A 283 -16.70 10.45 -7.17
CA PHE A 283 -16.48 10.09 -5.76
C PHE A 283 -16.78 11.28 -4.83
N THR A 284 -16.32 12.48 -5.19
CA THR A 284 -16.62 13.73 -4.47
C THR A 284 -18.11 13.99 -4.40
N ALA A 285 -18.82 13.89 -5.54
CA ALA A 285 -20.25 14.11 -5.60
C ALA A 285 -21.04 13.06 -4.78
N LEU A 286 -20.65 11.78 -4.85
CA LEU A 286 -21.29 10.70 -4.08
C LEU A 286 -21.10 10.90 -2.57
N ALA A 287 -19.93 11.38 -2.16
CA ALA A 287 -19.64 11.77 -0.79
C ALA A 287 -20.43 13.01 -0.33
N GLY A 288 -21.08 13.74 -1.24
CA GLY A 288 -21.80 14.99 -0.92
C GLY A 288 -20.87 16.21 -0.77
N ASN A 289 -19.61 16.07 -1.19
CA ASN A 289 -18.61 17.11 -1.11
C ASN A 289 -18.69 18.06 -2.32
N SER A 290 -18.31 19.32 -2.10
CA SER A 290 -18.25 20.32 -3.16
C SER A 290 -17.19 19.95 -4.21
N PRO A 291 -17.49 20.04 -5.52
CA PRO A 291 -16.46 19.85 -6.53
C PRO A 291 -15.38 20.92 -6.41
N ILE A 292 -14.12 20.54 -6.59
CA ILE A 292 -12.99 21.47 -6.69
C ILE A 292 -13.09 22.17 -8.06
N ASN A 293 -13.82 23.28 -8.11
CA ASN A 293 -14.10 24.02 -9.34
C ASN A 293 -13.37 25.37 -9.34
N SER A 294 -12.04 25.35 -9.52
CA SER A 294 -11.25 26.51 -9.95
C SER A 294 -9.82 26.05 -10.23
N ALA A 295 -9.42 25.99 -11.50
CA ALA A 295 -8.08 25.65 -12.02
C ALA A 295 -7.54 24.22 -11.75
N ASP A 296 -8.06 23.48 -10.77
CA ASP A 296 -7.50 22.20 -10.34
C ASP A 296 -8.34 20.98 -10.73
N SER A 297 -7.69 19.81 -10.76
CA SER A 297 -8.35 18.53 -11.04
C SER A 297 -8.63 17.79 -9.74
N ASP A 298 -9.87 17.31 -9.58
CA ASP A 298 -10.27 16.43 -8.50
C ASP A 298 -9.64 15.04 -8.71
N ILE A 299 -8.42 14.88 -8.21
CA ILE A 299 -7.60 13.68 -8.33
C ILE A 299 -7.60 12.96 -7.00
N LEU A 300 -7.82 11.65 -7.03
CA LEU A 300 -7.58 10.75 -5.91
C LEU A 300 -6.15 10.18 -6.05
N TYR A 301 -5.17 10.84 -5.44
CA TYR A 301 -3.75 10.51 -5.58
C TYR A 301 -3.41 9.09 -5.12
N SER A 302 -4.12 8.60 -4.11
CA SER A 302 -4.02 7.21 -3.64
C SER A 302 -4.46 6.21 -4.70
N LEU A 303 -5.51 6.48 -5.50
CA LEU A 303 -5.86 5.65 -6.66
C LEU A 303 -4.79 5.71 -7.75
N VAL A 304 -4.23 6.89 -8.02
CA VAL A 304 -3.07 7.04 -8.92
C VAL A 304 -1.90 6.16 -8.43
N GLY A 305 -1.62 6.16 -7.12
CA GLY A 305 -0.62 5.31 -6.49
C GLY A 305 -0.91 3.82 -6.63
N VAL A 306 -2.16 3.38 -6.50
CA VAL A 306 -2.56 1.99 -6.75
C VAL A 306 -2.28 1.59 -8.19
N LEU A 307 -2.73 2.38 -9.16
CA LEU A 307 -2.54 2.10 -10.59
C LEU A 307 -1.05 2.07 -10.95
N ALA A 308 -0.27 3.04 -10.45
CA ALA A 308 1.17 3.08 -10.65
C ALA A 308 1.87 1.88 -10.00
N GLY A 309 1.47 1.50 -8.79
CA GLY A 309 1.94 0.31 -8.09
C GLY A 309 1.64 -1.00 -8.82
N LEU A 310 0.46 -1.11 -9.45
CA LEU A 310 0.11 -2.23 -10.33
C LEU A 310 0.95 -2.22 -11.61
N GLY A 311 1.21 -1.06 -12.20
CA GLY A 311 2.16 -0.92 -13.31
C GLY A 311 3.57 -1.39 -12.95
N MET A 312 4.05 -0.99 -11.78
CA MET A 312 5.34 -1.47 -11.23
C MET A 312 5.32 -2.97 -10.94
N ALA A 313 4.20 -3.52 -10.47
CA ALA A 313 4.04 -4.96 -10.29
C ALA A 313 4.18 -5.72 -11.62
N LEU A 314 3.63 -5.22 -12.72
CA LEU A 314 3.80 -5.84 -14.05
C LEU A 314 5.27 -5.86 -14.49
N LEU A 315 6.02 -4.79 -14.17
CA LEU A 315 7.44 -4.71 -14.49
C LEU A 315 8.32 -5.61 -13.60
N LEU A 316 8.06 -5.62 -12.29
CA LEU A 316 8.96 -6.21 -11.28
C LEU A 316 8.53 -7.61 -10.80
N ALA A 317 7.27 -7.99 -10.96
CA ALA A 317 6.74 -9.31 -10.60
C ALA A 317 6.68 -10.26 -11.81
N ASN A 318 7.37 -9.94 -12.91
CA ASN A 318 7.36 -10.76 -14.11
C ASN A 318 7.97 -12.15 -13.87
N ARG A 319 7.33 -13.20 -14.40
CA ARG A 319 7.69 -14.63 -14.23
C ARG A 319 9.11 -14.96 -14.64
N LEU A 320 9.70 -14.19 -15.56
CA LEU A 320 11.11 -14.35 -15.96
C LEU A 320 12.11 -14.09 -14.81
N ALA A 321 11.72 -13.32 -13.80
CA ALA A 321 12.51 -13.11 -12.59
C ALA A 321 12.46 -14.30 -11.63
N PHE A 322 11.45 -15.17 -11.76
CA PHE A 322 11.22 -16.35 -10.93
C PHE A 322 11.58 -17.66 -11.65
N ALA A 323 12.43 -17.57 -12.68
CA ALA A 323 12.72 -18.70 -13.57
C ALA A 323 12.96 -19.98 -12.76
N ASP A 324 12.02 -20.92 -12.90
CA ASP A 324 12.18 -22.32 -12.56
C ASP A 324 13.30 -22.86 -13.47
N ALA A 325 14.55 -22.57 -13.14
CA ALA A 325 15.63 -23.40 -13.64
C ALA A 325 15.30 -24.79 -13.09
N PRO A 326 14.90 -25.77 -13.93
CA PRO A 326 14.70 -27.13 -13.43
C PRO A 326 15.98 -27.48 -12.72
N VAL A 327 15.87 -27.80 -11.42
CA VAL A 327 17.02 -28.25 -10.63
C VAL A 327 17.60 -29.39 -11.42
N ALA A 328 18.70 -29.13 -12.13
CA ALA A 328 19.36 -30.11 -12.97
C ALA A 328 19.57 -31.31 -12.06
N GLY A 329 18.87 -32.40 -12.37
CA GLY A 329 18.67 -33.52 -11.48
C GLY A 329 20.00 -33.87 -10.85
N ARG A 330 20.11 -33.67 -9.53
CA ARG A 330 21.28 -34.09 -8.78
C ARG A 330 21.41 -35.58 -9.09
N PRO A 331 22.48 -36.04 -9.77
CA PRO A 331 22.58 -37.45 -10.15
C PRO A 331 22.43 -38.25 -8.87
N ALA A 332 21.49 -39.21 -8.90
CA ALA A 332 21.22 -40.07 -7.77
C ALA A 332 22.56 -40.63 -7.29
N ARG A 333 22.94 -40.35 -6.04
CA ARG A 333 24.09 -41.02 -5.44
C ARG A 333 23.80 -42.52 -5.53
N PRO A 334 24.69 -43.33 -6.13
CA PRO A 334 24.52 -44.78 -6.09
C PRO A 334 24.42 -45.19 -4.62
N GLN A 335 23.36 -45.91 -4.28
CA GLN A 335 23.25 -46.52 -2.95
C GLN A 335 24.30 -47.63 -2.86
N PRO A 336 25.11 -47.67 -1.79
CA PRO A 336 26.00 -48.78 -1.51
C PRO A 336 25.23 -50.03 -1.06
#